data_AF-A0A2D1TZI9-F1
#
_entry.id   AF-A0A2D1TZI9-F1
#
_cell.length_a   1.000
_cell.length_b   1.000
_cell.length_c   1.000
_cell.angle_alpha   90.00
_cell.angle_beta   90.00
_cell.angle_gamma   90.00
#
_symmetry.space_group_name_H-M   'P 1'
#
loop_
_entity.id
_entity.type
_entity.pdbx_description
1 polymer ?
#
loop_
_entity_poly.entity_id
_entity_poly.type
_entity_poly.pdbx_seq_one_letter_code
_entity_poly.pdbx_strand_id
1 'polypeptide(L)'
;MSKLPGKMTRKQHWVPRFYLRHFADSSGQLHAYSRQKGSFFRTNCENLCSMRDLYEVEHADATGDATDRFYAQNLIEVKLSELESRIAPLYDRFLERQKEDQCEDEGYSDGKAAVCELAANIIVRHPISMRVDKKWSRETAEELLRNVHLTPYELGLLDWSDWRGDSQAVVELAAAATMLFSNDDIVPVNRIRKAFFEKSFSILRAPVGSGFVTTSMPMFIIGPEDDSYDFHLAYMPLSSEYAAVFSDDPLFPPFARLGFSGVEFMNRLLLLNCEHWDVAISRGSGPLEHAVRD
;
A
#
# COMPACT_ATOMS: atom_id res chain seq x y z
N MET A 1 20.92 -10.76 -20.10
CA MET A 1 20.58 -10.03 -18.87
C MET A 1 21.13 -8.62 -18.98
N SER A 2 20.27 -7.61 -19.00
CA SER A 2 20.75 -6.25 -18.72
C SER A 2 21.28 -6.27 -17.30
N LYS A 3 22.56 -5.95 -17.11
CA LYS A 3 23.08 -5.51 -15.81
C LYS A 3 22.06 -4.52 -15.25
N LEU A 4 21.59 -4.66 -14.02
CA LEU A 4 21.04 -3.52 -13.28
C LEU A 4 22.25 -2.81 -12.68
N PRO A 5 22.83 -1.75 -13.29
CA PRO A 5 23.93 -1.02 -12.68
C PRO A 5 23.29 0.17 -11.98
N GLY A 6 22.58 -0.12 -10.90
CA GLY A 6 22.01 0.86 -10.00
C GLY A 6 22.47 0.54 -8.59
N LYS A 7 22.82 1.57 -7.81
CA LYS A 7 23.01 1.42 -6.37
C LYS A 7 21.72 0.83 -5.79
N MET A 8 21.82 -0.29 -5.08
CA MET A 8 20.69 -0.99 -4.46
C MET A 8 19.81 -0.02 -3.67
N THR A 9 18.52 -0.01 -3.95
CA THR A 9 17.53 0.75 -3.18
C THR A 9 17.28 0.02 -1.88
N ARG A 10 17.95 0.47 -0.81
CA ARG A 10 17.78 -0.13 0.52
C ARG A 10 16.58 0.44 1.27
N LYS A 11 16.20 1.69 1.02
CA LYS A 11 15.06 2.33 1.68
C LYS A 11 13.83 2.18 0.79
N GLN A 12 12.94 1.27 1.18
CA GLN A 12 11.81 0.84 0.36
C GLN A 12 10.50 1.29 1.01
N HIS A 13 9.61 1.88 0.21
CA HIS A 13 8.36 2.49 0.67
C HIS A 13 7.20 1.50 0.58
N TRP A 14 6.42 1.37 1.66
CA TRP A 14 5.17 0.59 1.63
C TRP A 14 3.94 1.47 1.39
N VAL A 15 3.98 2.77 1.72
CA VAL A 15 3.01 3.74 1.18
C VAL A 15 3.70 4.51 0.06
N PRO A 16 3.14 4.53 -1.18
CA PRO A 16 3.83 5.14 -2.30
C PRO A 16 4.11 6.63 -2.07
N ARG A 17 5.26 7.08 -2.56
CA ARG A 17 5.61 8.50 -2.47
C ARG A 17 4.66 9.38 -3.29
N PHE A 18 4.15 8.90 -4.42
CA PHE A 18 3.20 9.67 -5.23
C PHE A 18 1.92 9.95 -4.43
N TYR A 19 1.39 8.95 -3.72
CA TYR A 19 0.23 9.11 -2.85
C TYR A 19 0.47 10.14 -1.74
N LEU A 20 1.61 10.04 -1.02
CA LEU A 20 1.92 10.95 0.08
C LEU A 20 2.04 12.42 -0.35
N ARG A 21 2.46 12.70 -1.59
CA ARG A 21 2.56 14.08 -2.11
C ARG A 21 1.23 14.81 -2.13
N HIS A 22 0.10 14.11 -2.22
CA HIS A 22 -1.23 14.74 -2.16
C HIS A 22 -1.61 15.27 -0.77
N PHE A 23 -0.79 14.98 0.24
CA PHE A 23 -0.89 15.51 1.59
C PHE A 23 0.24 16.48 1.92
N ALA A 24 1.11 16.82 0.97
CA ALA A 24 2.17 17.81 1.20
C ALA A 24 1.62 19.24 1.15
N ASP A 25 2.24 20.12 1.94
CA ASP A 25 2.02 21.56 1.87
C ASP A 25 2.65 22.18 0.62
N SER A 26 2.49 23.50 0.46
CA SER A 26 3.04 24.25 -0.67
C SER A 26 4.58 24.25 -0.74
N SER A 27 5.26 23.89 0.35
CA SER A 27 6.72 23.71 0.40
C SER A 27 7.15 22.26 0.14
N GLY A 28 6.21 21.35 -0.13
CA GLY A 28 6.47 19.93 -0.32
C GLY A 28 6.72 19.15 0.98
N GLN A 29 6.49 19.76 2.14
CA GLN A 29 6.62 19.11 3.45
C GLN A 29 5.31 18.48 3.89
N LEU A 30 5.42 17.40 4.66
CA LEU A 30 4.32 16.76 5.35
C LEU A 30 4.35 17.17 6.82
N HIS A 31 3.17 17.41 7.39
CA HIS A 31 2.99 17.44 8.84
C HIS A 31 2.67 16.03 9.30
N ALA A 32 3.40 15.54 10.30
CA ALA A 32 3.28 14.16 10.75
C ALA A 32 3.21 14.07 12.29
N TYR A 33 2.52 13.05 12.77
CA TYR A 33 2.46 12.66 14.17
C TYR A 33 2.90 11.22 14.31
N SER A 34 3.91 10.95 15.14
CA SER A 34 4.34 9.59 15.44
C SER A 34 3.59 9.07 16.65
N ARG A 35 2.83 7.99 16.47
CA ARG A 35 2.13 7.30 17.57
C ARG A 35 3.10 6.79 18.62
N GLN A 36 4.20 6.19 18.18
CA GLN A 36 5.24 5.64 19.07
C GLN A 36 5.93 6.72 19.91
N LYS A 37 6.26 7.87 19.31
CA LYS A 37 6.98 8.95 20.01
C LYS A 37 6.05 9.94 20.72
N GLY A 38 4.75 9.91 20.42
CA GLY A 38 3.78 10.88 20.94
C GLY A 38 4.06 12.33 20.51
N SER A 39 4.66 12.54 19.33
CA SER A 39 5.21 13.84 18.94
C SER A 39 4.89 14.22 17.50
N PHE A 40 4.62 15.52 17.28
CA PHE A 40 4.46 16.13 15.97
C PHE A 40 5.82 16.53 15.37
N PHE A 41 5.95 16.40 14.05
CA PHE A 41 7.15 16.79 13.31
C PHE A 41 6.82 17.12 11.85
N ARG A 42 7.78 17.74 11.14
CA ARG A 42 7.69 17.98 9.69
C ARG A 42 8.75 17.18 8.96
N THR A 43 8.43 16.70 7.76
CA THR A 43 9.35 15.87 6.98
C THR A 43 8.97 15.80 5.49
N ASN A 44 9.89 15.34 4.65
CA ASN A 44 9.63 14.98 3.26
C ASN A 44 8.90 13.64 3.14
N CYS A 45 8.17 13.47 2.03
CA CYS A 45 7.53 12.21 1.63
C CYS A 45 8.51 11.02 1.59
N GLU A 46 9.77 11.25 1.22
CA GLU A 46 10.79 10.20 1.12
C GLU A 46 11.23 9.61 2.47
N ASN A 47 10.86 10.25 3.58
CA ASN A 47 11.28 9.89 4.94
C ASN A 47 10.19 9.21 5.77
N LEU A 48 9.00 9.04 5.21
CA LEU A 48 7.90 8.34 5.86
C LEU A 48 7.62 7.00 5.17
N CYS A 49 6.89 6.15 5.89
CA CYS A 49 6.35 4.88 5.39
C CYS A 49 7.36 4.06 4.57
N SER A 50 8.59 4.00 5.06
CA SER A 50 9.69 3.24 4.44
C SER A 50 10.48 2.48 5.48
N MET A 51 10.99 1.32 5.07
CA MET A 51 11.84 0.45 5.89
C MET A 51 13.07 0.03 5.09
N ARG A 52 14.14 -0.30 5.80
CA ARG A 52 15.35 -0.82 5.17
C ARG A 52 15.14 -2.27 4.76
N ASP A 53 15.42 -2.58 3.50
CA ASP A 53 15.40 -3.92 2.90
C ASP A 53 14.07 -4.68 3.11
N LEU A 54 12.94 -3.96 3.14
CA LEU A 54 11.60 -4.48 3.43
C LEU A 54 11.23 -5.70 2.57
N TYR A 55 11.50 -5.61 1.27
CA TYR A 55 11.13 -6.61 0.28
C TYR A 55 12.25 -7.55 -0.10
N GLU A 56 13.45 -7.37 0.48
CA GLU A 56 14.59 -8.21 0.15
C GLU A 56 14.53 -9.54 0.91
N VAL A 57 15.07 -10.59 0.31
CA VAL A 57 15.13 -11.94 0.87
C VAL A 57 16.60 -12.29 1.07
N GLU A 58 17.00 -12.60 2.29
CA GLU A 58 18.39 -13.00 2.59
C GLU A 58 18.61 -14.47 2.26
N HIS A 59 19.79 -14.80 1.72
CA HIS A 59 20.24 -16.19 1.60
C HIS A 59 20.25 -16.87 2.98
N ALA A 60 19.90 -18.16 3.05
CA ALA A 60 19.86 -18.91 4.30
C ALA A 60 21.23 -18.99 5.01
N ASP A 61 22.32 -18.96 4.24
CA ASP A 61 23.71 -18.97 4.72
C ASP A 61 24.35 -17.57 4.78
N ALA A 62 23.59 -16.50 4.54
CA ALA A 62 24.11 -15.15 4.58
C ALA A 62 24.70 -14.80 5.96
N THR A 63 26.00 -14.50 6.00
CA THR A 63 26.67 -13.94 7.19
C THR A 63 27.24 -12.54 6.89
N GLY A 64 26.80 -11.54 7.64
CA GLY A 64 27.33 -10.16 7.56
C GLY A 64 26.57 -9.21 6.61
N ASP A 65 27.13 -8.03 6.35
CA ASP A 65 26.54 -6.99 5.48
C ASP A 65 27.13 -7.03 4.06
N ALA A 66 27.35 -8.24 3.55
CA ALA A 66 27.91 -8.46 2.21
C ALA A 66 26.93 -8.02 1.10
N THR A 67 27.46 -7.49 0.01
CA THR A 67 26.68 -6.94 -1.12
C THR A 67 25.93 -8.00 -1.92
N ASP A 68 26.19 -9.27 -1.68
CA ASP A 68 25.60 -10.45 -2.31
C ASP A 68 24.66 -11.21 -1.38
N ARG A 69 24.37 -10.68 -0.18
CA ARG A 69 23.55 -11.37 0.84
C ARG A 69 22.08 -11.56 0.49
N PHE A 70 21.60 -10.95 -0.59
CA PHE A 70 20.18 -10.91 -0.95
C PHE A 70 19.91 -11.63 -2.26
N TYR A 71 18.88 -12.46 -2.25
CA TYR A 71 18.27 -13.09 -3.41
C TYR A 71 17.58 -12.06 -4.30
N ALA A 72 17.83 -12.14 -5.61
CA ALA A 72 17.15 -11.33 -6.63
C ALA A 72 16.99 -9.85 -6.25
N GLN A 73 18.11 -9.20 -5.93
CA GLN A 73 18.16 -7.84 -5.37
C GLN A 73 17.22 -6.85 -6.06
N ASN A 74 16.42 -6.16 -5.25
CA ASN A 74 15.45 -5.15 -5.69
C ASN A 74 14.41 -5.63 -6.71
N LEU A 75 14.22 -6.94 -6.93
CA LEU A 75 13.22 -7.45 -7.86
C LEU A 75 11.81 -6.92 -7.54
N ILE A 76 11.40 -7.01 -6.28
CA ILE A 76 10.08 -6.56 -5.83
C ILE A 76 9.98 -5.02 -5.91
N GLU A 77 11.02 -4.30 -5.47
CA GLU A 77 11.06 -2.84 -5.53
C GLU A 77 10.93 -2.31 -6.96
N VAL A 78 11.63 -2.92 -7.93
CA VAL A 78 11.54 -2.55 -9.35
C VAL A 78 10.12 -2.76 -9.87
N LYS A 79 9.51 -3.92 -9.59
CA LYS A 79 8.13 -4.22 -10.00
C LYS A 79 7.10 -3.29 -9.35
N LEU A 80 7.26 -2.95 -8.07
CA LEU A 80 6.42 -1.95 -7.40
C LEU A 80 6.61 -0.58 -8.04
N SER A 81 7.83 -0.17 -8.38
CA SER A 81 8.09 1.09 -9.07
C SER A 81 7.42 1.15 -10.45
N GLU A 82 7.42 0.04 -11.21
CA GLU A 82 6.72 -0.07 -12.49
C GLU A 82 5.20 0.04 -12.32
N LEU A 83 4.65 -0.65 -11.32
CA LEU A 83 3.24 -0.56 -10.96
C LEU A 83 2.85 0.87 -10.57
N GLU A 84 3.60 1.50 -9.67
CA GLU A 84 3.38 2.88 -9.23
C GLU A 84 3.45 3.86 -10.40
N SER A 85 4.37 3.65 -11.35
CA SER A 85 4.49 4.47 -12.56
C SER A 85 3.26 4.37 -13.47
N ARG A 86 2.54 3.24 -13.46
CA ARG A 86 1.29 3.07 -14.19
C ARG A 86 0.09 3.68 -13.46
N ILE A 87 0.03 3.55 -12.13
CA ILE A 87 -1.10 4.01 -11.32
C ILE A 87 -1.07 5.53 -11.12
N ALA A 88 0.09 6.11 -10.84
CA ALA A 88 0.18 7.52 -10.42
C ALA A 88 -0.48 8.50 -11.42
N PRO A 89 -0.27 8.40 -12.75
CA PRO A 89 -0.93 9.31 -13.70
C PRO A 89 -2.46 9.15 -13.74
N LEU A 90 -2.98 7.93 -13.53
CA LEU A 90 -4.42 7.69 -13.46
C LEU A 90 -5.02 8.30 -12.21
N TYR A 91 -4.31 8.16 -11.09
CA TYR A 91 -4.67 8.73 -9.80
C TYR A 91 -4.68 10.26 -9.82
N ASP A 92 -3.63 10.88 -10.37
CA ASP A 92 -3.53 12.35 -10.50
C ASP A 92 -4.68 12.91 -11.33
N ARG A 93 -4.92 12.34 -12.52
CA ARG A 93 -6.03 12.74 -13.39
C ARG A 93 -7.39 12.55 -12.71
N PHE A 94 -7.54 11.47 -11.95
CA PHE A 94 -8.77 11.20 -11.21
C PHE A 94 -9.06 12.31 -10.18
N LEU A 95 -8.06 12.73 -9.42
CA LEU A 95 -8.17 13.80 -8.43
C LEU A 95 -8.35 15.19 -9.05
N GLU A 96 -7.70 15.48 -10.18
CA GLU A 96 -7.85 16.74 -10.90
C GLU A 96 -9.29 16.96 -11.35
N ARG A 97 -9.94 15.92 -11.90
CA ARG A 97 -11.34 15.99 -12.35
C ARG A 97 -12.32 16.29 -11.22
N GLN A 98 -12.03 15.85 -9.99
CA GLN A 98 -12.88 16.18 -8.84
C GLN A 98 -12.90 17.68 -8.53
N LYS A 99 -11.89 18.44 -8.97
CA LYS A 99 -11.84 19.89 -8.83
C LYS A 99 -12.76 20.61 -9.81
N GLU A 100 -13.01 20.00 -10.97
CA GLU A 100 -13.83 20.55 -12.05
C GLU A 100 -15.33 20.29 -11.86
N ASP A 101 -15.73 19.67 -10.74
CA ASP A 101 -17.09 19.21 -10.44
C ASP A 101 -17.69 18.32 -11.57
N GLN A 102 -16.84 17.67 -12.37
CA GLN A 102 -17.25 16.71 -13.40
C GLN A 102 -17.44 15.33 -12.74
N CYS A 103 -18.69 15.00 -12.42
CA CYS A 103 -19.07 13.66 -11.97
C CYS A 103 -19.52 12.81 -13.17
N GLU A 104 -18.92 11.61 -13.30
CA GLU A 104 -19.37 10.51 -14.15
C GLU A 104 -19.15 10.62 -15.67
N ASP A 105 -17.95 11.05 -16.10
CA ASP A 105 -17.51 10.99 -17.51
C ASP A 105 -16.38 9.96 -17.77
N GLU A 106 -15.99 9.79 -19.04
CA GLU A 106 -14.91 8.91 -19.52
C GLU A 106 -13.67 8.93 -18.60
N GLY A 107 -13.35 7.78 -17.98
CA GLY A 107 -12.17 7.59 -17.12
C GLY A 107 -12.43 7.64 -15.61
N TYR A 108 -13.67 7.83 -15.16
CA TYR A 108 -14.03 7.59 -13.74
C TYR A 108 -13.77 6.14 -13.32
N SER A 109 -14.09 5.18 -14.20
CA SER A 109 -13.80 3.75 -14.00
C SER A 109 -12.30 3.48 -13.84
N ASP A 110 -11.47 4.10 -14.68
CA ASP A 110 -10.00 3.95 -14.60
C ASP A 110 -9.44 4.55 -13.30
N GLY A 111 -10.00 5.68 -12.86
CA GLY A 111 -9.67 6.29 -11.56
C GLY A 111 -10.06 5.40 -10.38
N LYS A 112 -11.29 4.87 -10.36
CA LYS A 112 -11.73 3.90 -9.34
C LYS A 112 -10.82 2.67 -9.35
N ALA A 113 -10.49 2.12 -10.52
CA ALA A 113 -9.57 1.00 -10.64
C ALA A 113 -8.17 1.32 -10.08
N ALA A 114 -7.63 2.51 -10.36
CA ALA A 114 -6.36 2.97 -9.81
C ALA A 114 -6.38 3.11 -8.28
N VAL A 115 -7.48 3.61 -7.69
CA VAL A 115 -7.65 3.67 -6.23
C VAL A 115 -7.74 2.26 -5.63
N CYS A 116 -8.51 1.35 -6.25
CA CYS A 116 -8.63 -0.04 -5.78
C CYS A 116 -7.29 -0.78 -5.84
N GLU A 117 -6.53 -0.61 -6.93
CA GLU A 117 -5.19 -1.18 -7.10
C GLU A 117 -4.22 -0.66 -6.03
N LEU A 118 -4.26 0.66 -5.77
CA LEU A 118 -3.46 1.28 -4.73
C LEU A 118 -3.81 0.76 -3.33
N ALA A 119 -5.10 0.69 -3.00
CA ALA A 119 -5.58 0.18 -1.72
C ALA A 119 -5.12 -1.26 -1.48
N ALA A 120 -5.33 -2.14 -2.46
CA ALA A 120 -4.92 -3.54 -2.38
C ALA A 120 -3.40 -3.68 -2.18
N ASN A 121 -2.60 -2.93 -2.95
CA ASN A 121 -1.15 -2.97 -2.83
C ASN A 121 -0.67 -2.49 -1.47
N ILE A 122 -1.21 -1.40 -0.94
CA ILE A 122 -0.84 -0.87 0.38
C ILE A 122 -1.14 -1.89 1.48
N ILE A 123 -2.29 -2.56 1.44
CA ILE A 123 -2.71 -3.56 2.43
C ILE A 123 -1.76 -4.76 2.41
N VAL A 124 -1.50 -5.33 1.22
CA VAL A 124 -0.67 -6.54 1.08
C VAL A 124 0.80 -6.27 1.39
N ARG A 125 1.33 -5.11 0.96
CA ARG A 125 2.76 -4.79 1.15
C ARG A 125 3.07 -4.11 2.48
N HIS A 126 2.08 -3.98 3.37
CA HIS A 126 2.29 -3.43 4.71
C HIS A 126 3.34 -4.26 5.47
N PRO A 127 4.26 -3.65 6.26
CA PRO A 127 5.35 -4.38 6.90
C PRO A 127 4.90 -5.50 7.84
N ILE A 128 3.72 -5.38 8.46
CA ILE A 128 3.16 -6.46 9.31
C ILE A 128 2.80 -7.66 8.44
N SER A 129 2.03 -7.47 7.37
CA SER A 129 1.64 -8.51 6.41
C SER A 129 2.88 -9.20 5.84
N MET A 130 3.82 -8.41 5.30
CA MET A 130 5.07 -8.92 4.73
C MET A 130 5.87 -9.78 5.71
N ARG A 131 5.94 -9.42 6.99
CA ARG A 131 6.67 -10.21 8.01
C ARG A 131 5.98 -11.53 8.31
N VAL A 132 4.66 -11.53 8.42
CA VAL A 132 3.87 -12.75 8.67
C VAL A 132 4.05 -13.71 7.50
N ASP A 133 3.92 -13.22 6.27
CA ASP A 133 4.03 -14.03 5.05
C ASP A 133 5.43 -14.60 4.84
N LYS A 134 6.47 -13.77 5.06
CA LYS A 134 7.86 -14.22 5.00
C LYS A 134 8.17 -15.31 6.03
N LYS A 135 7.67 -15.16 7.25
CA LYS A 135 7.86 -16.17 8.31
C LYS A 135 7.17 -17.48 7.94
N TRP A 136 5.89 -17.42 7.55
CA TRP A 136 5.10 -18.60 7.21
C TRP A 136 5.67 -19.35 5.99
N SER A 137 6.08 -18.62 4.96
CA SER A 137 6.68 -19.21 3.75
C SER A 137 8.01 -19.90 4.02
N ARG A 138 8.87 -19.33 4.88
CA ARG A 138 10.11 -20.00 5.34
C ARG A 138 9.82 -21.28 6.12
N GLU A 139 8.90 -21.23 7.09
CA GLU A 139 8.56 -22.37 7.96
C GLU A 139 7.94 -23.53 7.17
N THR A 140 7.22 -23.24 6.07
CA THR A 140 6.51 -24.22 5.25
C THR A 140 7.26 -24.58 3.96
N ALA A 141 8.47 -24.04 3.75
CA ALA A 141 9.20 -24.15 2.48
C ALA A 141 9.45 -25.60 2.04
N GLU A 142 9.86 -26.46 2.97
CA GLU A 142 10.11 -27.88 2.66
C GLU A 142 8.83 -28.62 2.23
N GLU A 143 7.69 -28.31 2.86
CA GLU A 143 6.41 -28.92 2.52
C GLU A 143 5.90 -28.41 1.17
N LEU A 144 5.98 -27.10 0.93
CA LEU A 144 5.61 -26.49 -0.34
C LEU A 144 6.42 -27.10 -1.49
N LEU A 145 7.73 -27.25 -1.34
CA LEU A 145 8.57 -27.85 -2.38
C LEU A 145 8.34 -29.34 -2.58
N ARG A 146 7.95 -30.09 -1.54
CA ARG A 146 7.53 -31.49 -1.71
C ARG A 146 6.23 -31.63 -2.51
N ASN A 147 5.35 -30.65 -2.40
CA ASN A 147 4.05 -30.65 -3.07
C ASN A 147 4.10 -30.03 -4.48
N VAL A 148 5.13 -29.22 -4.78
CA VAL A 148 5.34 -28.61 -6.10
C VAL A 148 6.10 -29.57 -7.01
N HIS A 149 5.47 -29.97 -8.11
CA HIS A 149 6.13 -30.73 -9.17
C HIS A 149 6.83 -29.77 -10.13
N LEU A 150 8.09 -29.44 -9.84
CA LEU A 150 8.92 -28.64 -10.73
C LEU A 150 9.20 -29.42 -12.03
N THR A 151 8.93 -28.79 -13.16
CA THR A 151 9.27 -29.29 -14.48
C THR A 151 10.79 -29.34 -14.67
N PRO A 152 11.32 -30.17 -15.58
CA PRO A 152 12.74 -30.16 -15.92
C PRO A 152 13.26 -28.79 -16.37
N TYR A 153 12.40 -27.97 -16.97
CA TYR A 153 12.74 -26.60 -17.35
C TYR A 153 12.93 -25.69 -16.13
N GLU A 154 12.02 -25.76 -15.14
CA GLU A 154 12.11 -24.98 -13.90
C GLU A 154 13.30 -25.42 -13.04
N LEU A 155 13.58 -26.73 -12.97
CA LEU A 155 14.80 -27.23 -12.36
C LEU A 155 16.06 -26.69 -13.06
N GLY A 156 16.03 -26.66 -14.40
CA GLY A 156 17.08 -26.02 -15.18
C GLY A 156 17.23 -24.54 -14.86
N LEU A 157 16.14 -23.78 -14.70
CA LEU A 157 16.22 -22.37 -14.31
C LEU A 157 16.84 -22.19 -12.92
N LEU A 158 16.46 -23.03 -11.94
CA LEU A 158 17.03 -22.99 -10.60
C LEU A 158 18.52 -23.37 -10.58
N ASP A 159 18.94 -24.32 -11.40
CA ASP A 159 20.36 -24.67 -11.57
C ASP A 159 21.13 -23.50 -12.20
N TRP A 160 20.57 -22.87 -13.24
CA TRP A 160 21.21 -21.76 -13.94
C TRP A 160 21.30 -20.47 -13.12
N SER A 161 20.42 -20.30 -12.13
CA SER A 161 20.43 -19.15 -11.23
C SER A 161 21.22 -19.40 -9.93
N ASP A 162 21.82 -20.58 -9.75
CA ASP A 162 22.43 -21.04 -8.50
C ASP A 162 21.44 -21.09 -7.31
N TRP A 163 20.14 -21.28 -7.59
CA TRP A 163 19.08 -21.18 -6.58
C TRP A 163 18.63 -22.50 -5.97
N ARG A 164 19.02 -23.62 -6.58
CA ARG A 164 18.57 -24.96 -6.17
C ARG A 164 18.94 -25.34 -4.73
N GLY A 165 19.97 -24.73 -4.15
CA GLY A 165 20.46 -25.01 -2.81
C GLY A 165 19.74 -24.30 -1.66
N ASP A 166 18.98 -23.24 -1.93
CA ASP A 166 18.35 -22.40 -0.90
C ASP A 166 16.83 -22.36 -1.07
N SER A 167 16.24 -23.50 -0.73
CA SER A 167 14.80 -23.74 -0.80
C SER A 167 13.96 -22.73 -0.01
N GLN A 168 14.46 -22.25 1.13
CA GLN A 168 13.73 -21.31 1.98
C GLN A 168 13.69 -19.92 1.35
N ALA A 169 14.82 -19.39 0.89
CA ALA A 169 14.87 -18.08 0.24
C ALA A 169 14.07 -18.07 -1.07
N VAL A 170 14.16 -19.15 -1.87
CA VAL A 170 13.39 -19.27 -3.12
C VAL A 170 11.89 -19.24 -2.84
N VAL A 171 11.40 -20.01 -1.87
CA VAL A 171 9.98 -20.05 -1.53
C VAL A 171 9.51 -18.73 -0.93
N GLU A 172 10.30 -18.09 -0.07
CA GLU A 172 9.97 -16.77 0.48
C GLU A 172 9.82 -15.71 -0.63
N LEU A 173 10.79 -15.63 -1.55
CA LEU A 173 10.74 -14.70 -2.68
C LEU A 173 9.54 -14.99 -3.59
N ALA A 174 9.31 -16.26 -3.91
CA ALA A 174 8.20 -16.68 -4.75
C ALA A 174 6.84 -16.39 -4.11
N ALA A 175 6.69 -16.60 -2.80
CA ALA A 175 5.47 -16.28 -2.06
C ALA A 175 5.22 -14.76 -2.08
N ALA A 176 6.22 -13.95 -1.74
CA ALA A 176 6.10 -12.49 -1.74
C ALA A 176 5.77 -11.94 -3.14
N ALA A 177 6.45 -12.44 -4.18
CA ALA A 177 6.19 -12.03 -5.55
C ALA A 177 4.80 -12.47 -6.04
N THR A 178 4.34 -13.67 -5.64
CA THR A 178 3.01 -14.18 -5.96
C THR A 178 1.92 -13.33 -5.32
N MET A 179 2.05 -13.01 -4.03
CA MET A 179 1.07 -12.20 -3.29
C MET A 179 0.92 -10.80 -3.86
N LEU A 180 2.00 -10.20 -4.37
CA LEU A 180 2.03 -8.82 -4.87
C LEU A 180 1.73 -8.70 -6.37
N PHE A 181 2.11 -9.69 -7.18
CA PHE A 181 2.15 -9.53 -8.64
C PHE A 181 1.54 -10.67 -9.45
N SER A 182 1.02 -11.72 -8.81
CA SER A 182 0.33 -12.78 -9.55
C SER A 182 -0.92 -12.23 -10.23
N ASN A 183 -1.23 -12.76 -11.41
CA ASN A 183 -2.49 -12.49 -12.10
C ASN A 183 -3.61 -13.46 -11.67
N ASP A 184 -3.33 -14.38 -10.74
CA ASP A 184 -4.33 -15.32 -10.24
C ASP A 184 -5.35 -14.59 -9.34
N ASP A 185 -6.64 -14.81 -9.59
CA ASP A 185 -7.72 -14.17 -8.85
C ASP A 185 -7.77 -14.58 -7.38
N ILE A 186 -7.13 -15.70 -7.01
CA ILE A 186 -7.14 -16.19 -5.61
C ILE A 186 -6.09 -15.51 -4.73
N VAL A 187 -5.11 -14.79 -5.30
CA VAL A 187 -4.07 -14.15 -4.48
C VAL A 187 -4.58 -12.91 -3.75
N PRO A 188 -4.05 -12.57 -2.56
CA PRO A 188 -4.58 -11.50 -1.72
C PRO A 188 -4.78 -10.17 -2.44
N VAL A 189 -3.80 -9.71 -3.24
CA VAL A 189 -3.89 -8.42 -3.95
C VAL A 189 -5.07 -8.37 -4.91
N ASN A 190 -5.37 -9.46 -5.63
CA ASN A 190 -6.48 -9.51 -6.58
C ASN A 190 -7.82 -9.68 -5.88
N ARG A 191 -7.89 -10.47 -4.81
CA ARG A 191 -9.10 -10.62 -4.00
C ARG A 191 -9.51 -9.30 -3.37
N ILE A 192 -8.57 -8.60 -2.74
CA ILE A 192 -8.81 -7.27 -2.16
C ILE A 192 -9.22 -6.28 -3.26
N ARG A 193 -8.46 -6.20 -4.35
CA ARG A 193 -8.77 -5.29 -5.47
C ARG A 193 -10.18 -5.52 -6.02
N LYS A 194 -10.58 -6.79 -6.21
CA LYS A 194 -11.92 -7.17 -6.66
C LYS A 194 -12.99 -6.77 -5.66
N ALA A 195 -12.79 -7.07 -4.37
CA ALA A 195 -13.71 -6.66 -3.31
C ALA A 195 -13.95 -5.15 -3.33
N PHE A 196 -12.89 -4.34 -3.39
CA PHE A 196 -12.99 -2.87 -3.52
C PHE A 196 -13.72 -2.42 -4.78
N PHE A 197 -13.46 -3.09 -5.91
CA PHE A 197 -14.06 -2.72 -7.19
C PHE A 197 -15.57 -3.01 -7.23
N GLU A 198 -16.02 -4.07 -6.56
CA GLU A 198 -17.44 -4.47 -6.50
C GLU A 198 -18.29 -3.56 -5.60
N LYS A 199 -17.69 -2.87 -4.62
CA LYS A 199 -18.43 -1.95 -3.73
C LYS A 199 -18.93 -0.71 -4.46
N SER A 200 -19.99 -0.11 -3.90
CA SER A 200 -20.36 1.27 -4.20
C SER A 200 -19.18 2.20 -3.86
N PHE A 201 -19.01 3.29 -4.61
CA PHE A 201 -17.84 4.16 -4.51
C PHE A 201 -18.29 5.62 -4.50
N SER A 202 -17.97 6.32 -3.41
CA SER A 202 -18.33 7.72 -3.21
C SER A 202 -17.09 8.56 -2.92
N ILE A 203 -17.02 9.75 -3.50
CA ILE A 203 -15.98 10.73 -3.25
C ILE A 203 -16.48 11.77 -2.25
N LEU A 204 -15.71 11.96 -1.18
CA LEU A 204 -15.93 12.97 -0.16
C LEU A 204 -14.99 14.15 -0.40
N ARG A 205 -15.50 15.37 -0.39
CA ARG A 205 -14.70 16.60 -0.50
C ARG A 205 -14.70 17.37 0.82
N ALA A 206 -13.50 17.73 1.30
CA ALA A 206 -13.32 18.58 2.45
C ALA A 206 -13.65 20.06 2.13
N PRO A 207 -14.18 20.83 3.10
CA PRO A 207 -14.40 22.26 2.92
C PRO A 207 -13.06 23.02 2.94
N VAL A 208 -13.04 24.21 2.33
CA VAL A 208 -11.87 25.10 2.36
C VAL A 208 -11.51 25.42 3.82
N GLY A 209 -10.22 25.28 4.16
CA GLY A 209 -9.70 25.50 5.51
C GLY A 209 -9.71 24.25 6.40
N SER A 210 -10.25 23.13 5.92
CA SER A 210 -10.08 21.80 6.54
C SER A 210 -9.34 20.86 5.58
N GLY A 211 -9.01 19.65 6.05
CA GLY A 211 -8.48 18.62 5.19
C GLY A 211 -8.46 17.24 5.82
N PHE A 212 -8.39 16.23 4.98
CA PHE A 212 -8.25 14.85 5.41
C PHE A 212 -6.84 14.56 5.90
N VAL A 213 -6.76 13.72 6.93
CA VAL A 213 -5.55 13.13 7.48
C VAL A 213 -5.41 11.73 6.87
N THR A 214 -4.19 11.35 6.50
CA THR A 214 -3.85 9.98 6.13
C THR A 214 -2.90 9.35 7.16
N THR A 215 -2.55 8.09 7.01
CA THR A 215 -1.65 7.40 7.94
C THR A 215 -0.72 6.43 7.20
N SER A 216 0.17 5.78 7.95
CA SER A 216 1.00 4.68 7.44
C SER A 216 0.23 3.39 7.10
N MET A 217 -1.07 3.34 7.44
CA MET A 217 -2.05 2.36 6.99
C MET A 217 -3.33 3.13 6.62
N PRO A 218 -3.40 3.74 5.43
CA PRO A 218 -4.36 4.77 5.05
C PRO A 218 -5.76 4.23 4.75
N MET A 219 -6.20 3.24 5.52
CA MET A 219 -7.45 2.51 5.35
C MET A 219 -8.13 2.36 6.70
N PHE A 220 -9.41 2.65 6.72
CA PHE A 220 -10.34 2.20 7.75
C PHE A 220 -11.24 1.15 7.11
N ILE A 221 -11.34 -0.04 7.69
CA ILE A 221 -12.11 -1.15 7.12
C ILE A 221 -12.99 -1.74 8.23
N ILE A 222 -14.27 -1.99 7.92
CA ILE A 222 -15.20 -2.77 8.73
C ILE A 222 -15.64 -3.94 7.87
N GLY A 223 -15.41 -5.16 8.35
CA GLY A 223 -15.74 -6.39 7.64
C GLY A 223 -15.78 -7.58 8.60
N PRO A 224 -16.10 -8.78 8.08
CA PRO A 224 -15.96 -10.01 8.85
C PRO A 224 -14.50 -10.22 9.28
N GLU A 225 -14.31 -10.78 10.48
CA GLU A 225 -12.99 -11.21 10.97
C GLU A 225 -12.64 -12.59 10.40
N ASP A 226 -12.44 -12.68 9.08
CA ASP A 226 -12.07 -13.91 8.38
C ASP A 226 -11.07 -13.67 7.23
N ASP A 227 -10.60 -14.76 6.60
CA ASP A 227 -9.66 -14.72 5.48
C ASP A 227 -10.35 -14.46 4.12
N SER A 228 -11.58 -13.93 4.12
CA SER A 228 -12.33 -13.67 2.88
C SER A 228 -11.81 -12.45 2.13
N TYR A 229 -11.18 -11.50 2.84
CA TYR A 229 -10.88 -10.14 2.40
C TYR A 229 -12.12 -9.31 2.00
N ASP A 230 -13.32 -9.79 2.33
CA ASP A 230 -14.56 -9.04 2.15
C ASP A 230 -14.70 -7.97 3.26
N PHE A 231 -15.50 -6.95 2.99
CA PHE A 231 -15.75 -5.88 3.93
C PHE A 231 -17.07 -5.16 3.64
N HIS A 232 -17.72 -4.64 4.68
CA HIS A 232 -18.96 -3.88 4.55
C HIS A 232 -18.73 -2.40 4.23
N LEU A 233 -17.66 -1.83 4.82
CA LEU A 233 -17.31 -0.43 4.68
C LEU A 233 -15.79 -0.27 4.65
N ALA A 234 -15.27 0.50 3.70
CA ALA A 234 -13.91 0.99 3.74
C ALA A 234 -13.85 2.50 3.48
N TYR A 235 -12.95 3.18 4.19
CA TYR A 235 -12.66 4.59 4.01
C TYR A 235 -11.17 4.79 3.75
N MET A 236 -10.85 5.55 2.71
CA MET A 236 -9.49 5.85 2.28
C MET A 236 -9.33 7.34 1.97
N PRO A 237 -8.52 8.09 2.72
CA PRO A 237 -8.10 9.43 2.30
C PRO A 237 -7.35 9.35 0.97
N LEU A 238 -7.72 10.18 -0.01
CA LEU A 238 -7.04 10.20 -1.31
C LEU A 238 -6.06 11.38 -1.43
N SER A 239 -6.40 12.49 -0.80
CA SER A 239 -5.57 13.69 -0.69
C SER A 239 -6.01 14.47 0.54
N SER A 240 -5.38 15.60 0.83
CA SER A 240 -5.91 16.50 1.86
C SER A 240 -7.30 17.05 1.54
N GLU A 241 -7.76 17.00 0.29
CA GLU A 241 -9.04 17.58 -0.16
C GLU A 241 -10.12 16.53 -0.41
N TYR A 242 -9.74 15.29 -0.74
CA TYR A 242 -10.63 14.24 -1.18
C TYR A 242 -10.39 12.94 -0.42
N ALA A 243 -11.47 12.18 -0.19
CA ALA A 243 -11.42 10.83 0.33
C ALA A 243 -12.42 9.94 -0.42
N ALA A 244 -12.21 8.63 -0.39
CA ALA A 244 -13.11 7.63 -0.93
C ALA A 244 -13.81 6.86 0.18
N VAL A 245 -15.07 6.51 -0.06
CA VAL A 245 -15.85 5.56 0.72
C VAL A 245 -16.28 4.42 -0.19
N PHE A 246 -16.06 3.21 0.27
CA PHE A 246 -16.48 1.97 -0.36
C PHE A 246 -17.49 1.27 0.55
N SER A 247 -18.67 0.91 0.06
CA SER A 247 -19.66 0.22 0.88
C SER A 247 -20.56 -0.72 0.08
N ASP A 248 -21.14 -1.71 0.76
CA ASP A 248 -22.13 -2.63 0.17
C ASP A 248 -23.33 -1.85 -0.39
N ASP A 249 -23.89 -0.98 0.44
CA ASP A 249 -24.97 -0.06 0.07
C ASP A 249 -24.43 1.37 -0.02
N PRO A 250 -24.91 2.21 -0.97
CA PRO A 250 -24.47 3.60 -1.09
C PRO A 250 -24.82 4.40 0.18
N LEU A 251 -23.82 4.70 1.01
CA LEU A 251 -23.97 5.55 2.21
C LEU A 251 -24.00 7.04 1.87
N PHE A 252 -23.38 7.40 0.75
CA PHE A 252 -23.27 8.75 0.23
C PHE A 252 -23.68 8.77 -1.25
N PRO A 253 -24.12 9.92 -1.79
CA PRO A 253 -24.12 10.09 -3.23
C PRO A 253 -22.72 9.85 -3.82
N PRO A 254 -22.59 9.62 -5.15
CA PRO A 254 -21.29 9.42 -5.80
C PRO A 254 -20.25 10.50 -5.48
N PHE A 255 -20.73 11.72 -5.20
CA PHE A 255 -19.91 12.82 -4.69
C PHE A 255 -20.64 13.59 -3.58
N ALA A 256 -19.97 13.78 -2.45
CA ALA A 256 -20.50 14.49 -1.30
C ALA A 256 -19.51 15.55 -0.78
N ARG A 257 -20.02 16.75 -0.47
CA ARG A 257 -19.25 17.80 0.21
C ARG A 257 -19.51 17.71 1.71
N LEU A 258 -18.44 17.58 2.48
CA LEU A 258 -18.54 17.52 3.94
C LEU A 258 -18.40 18.92 4.56
N GLY A 259 -19.02 19.09 5.73
CA GLY A 259 -18.69 20.19 6.65
C GLY A 259 -17.45 19.87 7.49
N PHE A 260 -17.00 20.84 8.28
CA PHE A 260 -15.82 20.70 9.16
C PHE A 260 -15.93 19.50 10.11
N SER A 261 -17.04 19.38 10.83
CA SER A 261 -17.30 18.27 11.75
C SER A 261 -17.33 16.91 11.06
N GLY A 262 -17.81 16.86 9.81
CA GLY A 262 -17.79 15.65 9.00
C GLY A 262 -16.37 15.18 8.70
N VAL A 263 -15.49 16.10 8.27
CA VAL A 263 -14.08 15.78 8.01
C VAL A 263 -13.35 15.36 9.29
N GLU A 264 -13.59 16.05 10.40
CA GLU A 264 -13.01 15.69 11.70
C GLU A 264 -13.43 14.29 12.13
N PHE A 265 -14.72 13.94 11.98
CA PHE A 265 -15.23 12.61 12.26
C PHE A 265 -14.54 11.54 11.43
N MET A 266 -14.41 11.74 10.11
CA MET A 266 -13.72 10.80 9.22
C MET A 266 -12.23 10.65 9.60
N ASN A 267 -11.55 11.74 9.94
CA ASN A 267 -10.15 11.69 10.38
C ASN A 267 -10.00 10.89 11.68
N ARG A 268 -10.90 11.06 12.65
CA ARG A 268 -10.89 10.30 13.90
C ARG A 268 -11.18 8.82 13.68
N LEU A 269 -12.15 8.49 12.82
CA LEU A 269 -12.45 7.09 12.47
C LEU A 269 -11.19 6.38 11.96
N LEU A 270 -10.43 7.01 11.07
CA LEU A 270 -9.19 6.46 10.55
C LEU A 270 -8.16 6.16 11.64
N LEU A 271 -8.03 7.04 12.64
CA LEU A 271 -7.05 6.88 13.71
C LEU A 271 -7.49 5.89 14.80
N LEU A 272 -8.80 5.77 15.06
CA LEU A 272 -9.35 4.95 16.14
C LEU A 272 -9.36 3.45 15.82
N ASN A 273 -9.70 3.07 14.59
CA ASN A 273 -10.01 1.67 14.27
C ASN A 273 -8.92 0.96 13.46
N CYS A 274 -7.82 1.65 13.15
CA CYS A 274 -6.70 1.04 12.46
C CYS A 274 -5.55 0.85 13.45
N GLU A 275 -5.46 -0.31 14.09
CA GLU A 275 -4.38 -0.57 15.06
C GLU A 275 -2.98 -0.54 14.43
N HIS A 276 -2.91 -0.71 13.11
CA HIS A 276 -1.67 -0.90 12.36
C HIS A 276 -1.00 0.38 11.85
N TRP A 277 -1.51 1.58 12.16
CA TRP A 277 -0.79 2.81 11.83
C TRP A 277 0.21 3.24 12.93
N ASP A 278 1.37 3.71 12.47
CA ASP A 278 2.48 4.22 13.27
C ASP A 278 2.63 5.75 13.16
N VAL A 279 2.27 6.29 12.00
CA VAL A 279 2.36 7.72 11.69
C VAL A 279 1.07 8.22 11.06
N ALA A 280 0.54 9.32 11.57
CA ALA A 280 -0.55 10.10 10.96
C ALA A 280 0.03 11.32 10.23
N ILE A 281 -0.56 11.71 9.10
CA ILE A 281 0.04 12.61 8.11
C ILE A 281 -1.03 13.58 7.57
N SER A 282 -0.68 14.85 7.41
CA SER A 282 -1.58 15.86 6.83
C SER A 282 -0.81 16.96 6.07
N ARG A 283 -1.58 17.75 5.31
CA ARG A 283 -1.10 18.99 4.67
C ARG A 283 -0.75 20.09 5.66
N GLY A 284 -1.39 20.14 6.83
CA GLY A 284 -1.16 21.18 7.83
C GLY A 284 -1.38 20.68 9.23
N SER A 285 -0.76 21.35 10.22
CA SER A 285 -0.83 20.91 11.62
C SER A 285 -2.26 20.91 12.19
N GLY A 286 -3.12 21.84 11.77
CA GLY A 286 -4.48 21.98 12.29
C GLY A 286 -5.30 20.68 12.23
N PRO A 287 -5.63 20.14 11.04
CA PRO A 287 -6.40 18.90 10.91
C PRO A 287 -5.78 17.71 11.67
N LEU A 288 -4.45 17.64 11.70
CA LEU A 288 -3.73 16.56 12.38
C LEU A 288 -3.81 16.68 13.91
N GLU A 289 -3.64 17.88 14.44
CA GLU A 289 -3.78 18.13 15.88
C GLU A 289 -5.20 17.84 16.36
N HIS A 290 -6.22 18.23 15.58
CA HIS A 290 -7.62 17.97 15.91
C HIS A 290 -7.96 16.48 15.83
N ALA A 291 -7.38 15.75 14.87
CA ALA A 291 -7.60 14.31 14.75
C ALA A 291 -6.93 13.51 15.88
N VAL A 292 -5.77 13.96 16.38
CA VAL A 292 -4.96 13.22 17.36
C VAL A 292 -5.31 13.54 18.81
N ARG A 293 -5.67 14.81 19.11
CA ARG A 293 -5.83 15.28 20.51
C ARG A 293 -7.24 15.19 21.07
N ASP A 294 -8.25 15.08 20.20
CA ASP A 294 -9.65 15.08 20.58
C ASP A 294 -10.31 13.71 20.43
#